data_AF-A0A9J5W6V1-F1
#
_entry.id   AF-A0A9J5W6V1-F1
#
_cell.length_a   1.000
_cell.length_b   1.000
_cell.length_c   1.000
_cell.angle_alpha   90.00
_cell.angle_beta   90.00
_cell.angle_gamma   90.00
#
_symmetry.space_group_name_H-M   'P 1'
#
loop_
_entity.id
_entity.type
_entity.pdbx_description
1 polymer ?
#
loop_
_entity_poly.entity_id
_entity_poly.type
_entity_poly.pdbx_seq_one_letter_code
_entity_poly.pdbx_strand_id
1 'polypeptide(L)'
;MSSTIEELASLTKAIEAQDVVSMIELTKAHQGENELVVDFINRWTSLNLNWKDHFSETSSIEMCIQGMNWGLRYVLQGLKANTFEELATRAHDMELSMTLREDQ
;
A
#
# COMPACT_ATOMS: atom_id res chain seq x y z
N MET A 1 7.04 40.34 -11.69
CA MET A 1 5.76 39.66 -11.42
C MET A 1 5.59 38.40 -12.27
N SER A 2 5.94 38.42 -13.57
CA SER A 2 5.84 37.24 -14.47
C SER A 2 6.65 36.01 -14.02
N SER A 3 7.91 36.23 -13.60
CA SER A 3 8.81 35.12 -13.19
C SER A 3 8.29 34.32 -11.99
N THR A 4 7.63 34.96 -11.03
CA THR A 4 7.10 34.29 -9.83
C THR A 4 5.85 33.46 -10.14
N ILE A 5 5.04 33.89 -11.11
CA ILE A 5 3.85 33.15 -11.56
C ILE A 5 4.26 31.89 -12.34
N GLU A 6 5.28 31.98 -13.18
CA GLU A 6 5.83 30.84 -13.93
C GLU A 6 6.47 29.79 -13.01
N GLU A 7 7.16 30.23 -11.96
CA GLU A 7 7.76 29.34 -10.95
C GLU A 7 6.69 28.56 -10.18
N LEU A 8 5.63 29.24 -9.71
CA LEU A 8 4.50 28.59 -9.03
C LEU A 8 3.79 27.58 -9.94
N ALA A 9 3.52 27.95 -11.20
CA ALA A 9 2.88 27.04 -12.16
C ALA A 9 3.74 25.80 -12.47
N SER A 10 5.06 25.93 -12.45
CA SER A 10 6.01 24.83 -12.66
C SER A 10 6.04 23.90 -11.45
N LEU A 11 6.01 24.46 -10.23
CA LEU A 11 5.95 23.69 -8.99
C LEU A 11 4.65 22.89 -8.86
N THR A 12 3.50 23.50 -9.18
CA THR A 12 2.20 22.79 -9.14
C THR A 12 2.20 21.59 -10.08
N LYS A 13 2.68 21.75 -11.33
CA LYS A 13 2.75 20.64 -12.29
C LYS A 13 3.70 19.53 -11.84
N ALA A 14 4.81 19.88 -11.18
CA ALA A 14 5.75 18.90 -10.66
C ALA A 14 5.14 18.06 -9.54
N ILE A 15 4.36 18.69 -8.65
CA ILE A 15 3.62 18.01 -7.57
C ILE A 15 2.56 17.07 -8.17
N GLU A 16 1.74 17.55 -9.12
CA GLU A 16 0.73 16.73 -9.79
C GLU A 16 1.34 15.53 -10.54
N ALA A 17 2.50 15.71 -11.18
CA ALA A 17 3.21 14.63 -11.84
C ALA A 17 3.79 13.61 -10.83
N GLN A 18 4.34 14.09 -9.71
CA GLN A 18 4.86 13.25 -8.63
C GLN A 18 3.75 12.41 -8.00
N ASP A 19 2.59 13.01 -7.78
CA ASP A 19 1.36 12.37 -7.39
C ASP A 19 1.06 11.21 -8.37
N VAL A 20 0.79 11.51 -9.65
CA VAL A 20 0.47 10.47 -10.65
C VAL A 20 1.48 9.31 -10.67
N VAL A 21 2.78 9.60 -10.57
CA VAL A 21 3.83 8.58 -10.49
C VAL A 21 3.65 7.68 -9.26
N SER A 22 3.47 8.24 -8.07
CA SER A 22 3.34 7.47 -6.84
C SER A 22 2.01 6.69 -6.76
N MET A 23 0.92 7.19 -7.37
CA MET A 23 -0.31 6.39 -7.52
C MET A 23 -0.13 5.21 -8.49
N ILE A 24 0.65 5.39 -9.56
CA ILE A 24 1.03 4.28 -10.46
C ILE A 24 1.89 3.25 -9.71
N GLU A 25 2.83 3.70 -8.88
CA GLU A 25 3.67 2.80 -8.06
C GLU A 25 2.84 2.01 -7.04
N LEU A 26 1.88 2.65 -6.37
CA LEU A 26 0.94 1.96 -5.49
C LEU A 26 0.16 0.89 -6.27
N THR A 27 -0.53 1.24 -7.36
CA THR A 27 -1.30 0.23 -8.13
C THR A 27 -0.48 -0.94 -8.69
N LYS A 28 0.84 -0.77 -8.83
CA LYS A 28 1.77 -1.80 -9.28
C LYS A 28 2.45 -2.57 -8.15
N ALA A 29 2.43 -2.08 -6.92
CA ALA A 29 3.10 -2.74 -5.83
C ALA A 29 2.33 -4.02 -5.44
N HIS A 30 3.06 -5.13 -5.49
CA HIS A 30 2.57 -6.45 -5.09
C HIS A 30 3.58 -7.05 -4.13
N GLN A 31 3.10 -7.94 -3.26
CA GLN A 31 3.94 -8.78 -2.41
C GLN A 31 4.78 -9.69 -3.32
N GLY A 32 6.09 -9.71 -3.07
CA GLY A 32 7.00 -10.63 -3.75
C GLY A 32 6.75 -12.08 -3.35
N GLU A 33 7.17 -13.01 -4.20
CA GLU A 33 6.99 -14.47 -3.98
C GLU A 33 7.60 -14.95 -2.66
N ASN A 34 8.72 -14.37 -2.23
CA ASN A 34 9.42 -14.69 -0.99
C ASN A 34 9.45 -13.49 0.00
N GLU A 35 8.65 -12.46 -0.25
CA GLU A 35 8.58 -11.29 0.63
C GLU A 35 7.60 -11.59 1.77
N LEU A 36 8.07 -11.43 3.01
CA LEU A 36 7.20 -11.53 4.18
C LEU A 36 6.12 -10.45 4.13
N VAL A 37 4.92 -10.77 4.58
CA VAL A 37 3.81 -9.82 4.51
C VAL A 37 4.07 -8.53 5.29
N VAL A 38 4.83 -8.63 6.39
CA VAL A 38 5.23 -7.45 7.17
C VAL A 38 6.15 -6.51 6.39
N ASP A 39 7.07 -7.06 5.59
CA ASP A 39 7.97 -6.28 4.76
C ASP A 39 7.21 -5.60 3.62
N PHE A 40 6.28 -6.33 3.00
CA PHE A 40 5.38 -5.78 2.00
C PHE A 40 4.54 -4.62 2.58
N ILE A 41 3.92 -4.80 3.75
CA ILE A 41 3.10 -3.76 4.40
C ILE A 41 3.96 -2.53 4.70
N ASN A 42 5.16 -2.70 5.26
CA ASN A 42 6.06 -1.58 5.55
C ASN A 42 6.44 -0.80 4.28
N ARG A 43 6.76 -1.51 3.19
CA ARG A 43 7.06 -0.91 1.89
C ARG A 43 5.84 -0.17 1.32
N TRP A 44 4.66 -0.78 1.40
CA TRP A 44 3.42 -0.18 0.96
C TRP A 44 3.05 1.08 1.76
N THR A 45 3.14 1.02 3.10
CA THR A 45 2.89 2.18 3.97
C THR A 45 3.86 3.32 3.66
N SER A 46 5.13 3.01 3.36
CA SER A 46 6.12 4.02 2.95
C SER A 46 5.72 4.73 1.64
N LEU A 47 5.15 4.00 0.68
CA LEU A 47 4.61 4.58 -0.55
C LEU A 47 3.33 5.41 -0.29
N ASN A 48 2.47 4.96 0.62
CA ASN A 48 1.22 5.63 0.99
C ASN A 48 1.44 6.89 1.83
N LEU A 49 2.53 7.02 2.58
CA LEU A 49 2.84 8.22 3.38
C LEU A 49 2.94 9.49 2.53
N ASN A 50 3.35 9.36 1.26
CA ASN A 50 3.37 10.48 0.32
C ASN A 50 1.95 10.99 -0.05
N TRP A 51 0.91 10.22 0.29
CA TRP A 51 -0.47 10.41 -0.13
C TRP A 51 -1.49 10.33 1.00
N LYS A 52 -1.03 10.47 2.25
CA LYS A 52 -1.84 10.24 3.45
C LYS A 52 -3.14 11.05 3.50
N ASP A 53 -3.20 12.19 2.82
CA ASP A 53 -4.36 13.09 2.80
C ASP A 53 -5.33 12.84 1.64
N HIS A 54 -4.98 11.98 0.67
CA HIS A 54 -5.79 11.77 -0.54
C HIS A 54 -6.65 10.51 -0.49
N PHE A 55 -6.32 9.55 0.37
CA PHE A 55 -7.08 8.32 0.56
C PHE A 55 -7.55 8.19 2.00
N SER A 56 -8.76 7.65 2.18
CA SER A 56 -9.18 7.18 3.49
C SER A 56 -8.30 6.00 3.91
N GLU A 57 -8.06 5.84 5.21
CA GLU A 57 -7.27 4.72 5.74
C GLU A 57 -7.84 3.36 5.27
N THR A 58 -9.17 3.24 5.21
CA THR A 58 -9.86 2.07 4.67
C THR A 58 -9.52 1.81 3.21
N SER A 59 -9.51 2.84 2.35
CA SER A 59 -9.14 2.69 0.94
C SER A 59 -7.67 2.29 0.79
N SER A 60 -6.77 2.89 1.58
CA SER A 60 -5.36 2.51 1.60
C SER A 60 -5.15 1.05 2.03
N ILE A 61 -5.92 0.57 3.01
CA ILE A 61 -5.92 -0.84 3.47
C ILE A 61 -6.46 -1.76 2.38
N GLU A 62 -7.58 -1.43 1.74
CA GLU A 62 -8.15 -2.24 0.66
C GLU A 62 -7.18 -2.39 -0.50
N MET A 63 -6.52 -1.30 -0.91
CA MET A 63 -5.49 -1.34 -1.94
C MET A 63 -4.26 -2.15 -1.50
N CYS A 64 -3.89 -2.11 -0.21
CA CYS A 64 -2.83 -2.93 0.35
C CYS A 64 -3.18 -4.43 0.39
N ILE A 65 -4.47 -4.80 0.51
CA ILE A 65 -4.94 -6.20 0.48
C ILE A 65 -5.02 -6.74 -0.96
N GLN A 66 -5.43 -5.90 -1.93
CA GLN A 66 -4.99 -6.09 -3.31
C GLN A 66 -3.44 -6.02 -3.31
N GLY A 67 -2.65 -6.38 -4.30
CA GLY A 67 -1.18 -6.39 -4.08
C GLY A 67 -0.65 -7.53 -3.18
N MET A 68 -1.28 -7.93 -2.06
CA MET A 68 -0.87 -9.14 -1.30
C MET A 68 -0.97 -10.42 -2.13
N ASN A 69 -0.21 -11.44 -1.71
CA ASN A 69 -0.26 -12.79 -2.25
C ASN A 69 -1.68 -13.36 -2.18
N TRP A 70 -2.03 -14.21 -3.16
CA TRP A 70 -3.42 -14.61 -3.41
C TRP A 70 -4.09 -15.25 -2.18
N GLY A 71 -3.36 -16.09 -1.44
CA GLY A 71 -3.90 -16.78 -0.25
C GLY A 71 -4.21 -15.82 0.89
N LEU A 72 -3.34 -14.84 1.13
CA LEU A 72 -3.56 -13.78 2.11
C LEU A 72 -4.71 -12.87 1.69
N ARG A 73 -4.72 -12.43 0.43
CA ARG A 73 -5.80 -11.60 -0.13
C ARG A 73 -7.15 -12.27 0.07
N TYR A 74 -7.29 -13.55 -0.29
CA TYR A 74 -8.58 -14.26 -0.21
C TYR A 74 -9.15 -14.29 1.21
N VAL A 75 -8.29 -14.52 2.21
CA VAL A 75 -8.71 -14.58 3.62
C VAL A 75 -8.99 -13.18 4.19
N LEU A 76 -8.15 -12.20 3.84
CA LEU A 76 -8.23 -10.84 4.36
C LEU A 76 -9.33 -9.99 3.69
N GLN A 77 -9.82 -10.38 2.50
CA GLN A 77 -10.90 -9.65 1.80
C GLN A 77 -12.22 -9.65 2.56
N GLY A 78 -12.46 -10.65 3.42
CA GLY A 78 -13.64 -10.73 4.30
C GLY A 78 -13.48 -9.98 5.62
N LEU A 79 -12.28 -9.51 5.94
CA LEU A 79 -11.95 -8.86 7.21
C LEU A 79 -11.98 -7.34 7.06
N LYS A 80 -12.84 -6.68 7.85
CA LYS A 80 -12.82 -5.22 7.99
C LYS A 80 -11.68 -4.81 8.93
N ALA A 81 -10.45 -4.82 8.44
CA ALA A 81 -9.36 -4.14 9.13
C ALA A 81 -9.58 -2.63 9.02
N ASN A 82 -9.55 -1.92 10.14
CA ASN A 82 -9.75 -0.46 10.16
C ASN A 82 -8.43 0.30 10.32
N THR A 83 -7.34 -0.39 10.66
CA THR A 83 -6.00 0.17 10.78
C THR A 83 -4.97 -0.74 10.12
N PHE A 84 -3.82 -0.16 9.72
CA PHE A 84 -2.69 -0.94 9.21
C PHE A 84 -2.08 -1.89 10.25
N GLU A 85 -2.16 -1.57 11.55
CA GLU A 85 -1.71 -2.44 12.64
C GLU A 85 -2.57 -3.71 12.74
N GLU A 86 -3.90 -3.56 12.64
CA GLU A 86 -4.84 -4.68 12.63
C GLU A 86 -4.60 -5.56 11.39
N LEU A 87 -4.37 -4.93 10.23
CA LEU A 87 -4.02 -5.62 9.00
C LEU A 87 -2.71 -6.42 9.17
N ALA A 88 -1.65 -5.80 9.66
CA ALA A 88 -0.34 -6.43 9.83
C ALA A 88 -0.40 -7.65 10.77
N THR A 89 -1.09 -7.51 11.90
CA THR A 89 -1.26 -8.60 12.87
C THR A 89 -1.97 -9.79 12.25
N ARG A 90 -3.12 -9.54 11.59
CA ARG A 90 -3.91 -10.62 10.97
C ARG A 90 -3.20 -11.26 9.78
N ALA A 91 -2.52 -10.46 8.98
CA ALA A 91 -1.78 -10.95 7.83
C ALA A 91 -0.62 -11.85 8.28
N HIS A 92 0.10 -11.46 9.33
CA HIS A 92 1.15 -12.26 9.93
C HIS A 92 0.63 -13.59 10.50
N ASP A 93 -0.45 -13.58 11.28
CA ASP A 93 -1.05 -14.81 11.82
C ASP A 93 -1.50 -15.78 10.72
N MET A 94 -2.04 -15.24 9.62
CA MET A 94 -2.46 -16.04 8.47
C MET A 94 -1.26 -16.61 7.70
N GLU A 95 -0.22 -15.81 7.49
CA GLU A 95 1.03 -16.23 6.84
C GLU A 95 1.66 -17.42 7.60
N LEU A 96 1.71 -17.34 8.94
CA LEU A 96 2.15 -18.46 9.79
C LEU A 96 1.25 -19.69 9.64
N SER A 97 -0.07 -19.52 9.56
CA SER A 97 -0.98 -20.66 9.38
C SER A 97 -0.81 -21.34 8.02
N MET A 98 -0.37 -20.61 7.00
CA MET A 98 -0.14 -21.11 5.65
C MET A 98 1.17 -21.90 5.58
N THR A 99 2.25 -21.38 6.15
CA THR A 99 3.55 -22.06 6.21
C THR A 99 3.48 -23.35 7.02
N LEU A 100 2.76 -23.35 8.15
CA LEU A 100 2.52 -24.56 8.97
C LEU A 100 1.81 -25.70 8.23
N ARG A 101 1.08 -25.40 7.14
CA ARG A 101 0.40 -26.43 6.32
C ARG A 101 1.28 -27.01 5.21
N GLU A 102 2.38 -26.35 4.87
CA GLU A 102 3.31 -26.79 3.81
C GLU A 102 4.37 -27.78 4.35
N ASP A 103 4.61 -27.78 5.66
CA ASP A 103 5.56 -28.68 6.35
C ASP A 103 4.93 -30.02 6.83
N GLN A 104 3.69 -30.34 6.44
CA GLN A 104 2.99 -31.62 6.75
C GLN A 104 2.86 -32.52 5.52
#